data_AF-A0A2J0KWP0-F1
#
_entry.id   AF-A0A2J0KWP0-F1
#
_cell.length_a   1.000
_cell.length_b   1.000
_cell.length_c   1.000
_cell.angle_alpha   90.00
_cell.angle_beta   90.00
_cell.angle_gamma   90.00
#
_symmetry.space_group_name_H-M   'P 1'
#
loop_
_entity.id
_entity.type
_entity.pdbx_description
1 polymer ?
#
loop_
_entity_poly.entity_id
_entity_poly.type
_entity_poly.pdbx_seq_one_letter_code
_entity_poly.pdbx_strand_id
1 'polypeptide(L)'
;MKNINPDSFSIVELIVAISMILILAGMFFLNYQFQEKFRDLTDANHILLQRIRKAQNMAMAQSKLPTPPPVDCRESPNEPTPTSYGVYFEQNEDFFDIIADKDNEGEAGYLVYNLSDPNNCSCAGDDECIERIFLPTSIKINDIKVDSGPSLGAGWVNFFLDDLSVKIYDGGDYGNIKIETCIASENCMLPENIKTIKINNKGMVEIQD
;
A
#
# COMPACT_ATOMS: atom_id res chain seq x y z
N MET A 1 -34.18 59.85 22.65
CA MET A 1 -33.15 58.97 22.06
C MET A 1 -32.23 58.54 23.18
N LYS A 2 -32.14 57.24 23.46
CA LYS A 2 -31.34 56.70 24.56
C LYS A 2 -29.91 56.53 24.02
N ASN A 3 -28.98 57.37 24.44
CA ASN A 3 -27.57 57.20 24.13
C ASN A 3 -27.08 55.92 24.83
N ILE A 4 -26.91 54.86 24.05
CA ILE A 4 -26.21 53.66 24.47
C ILE A 4 -24.73 54.04 24.36
N ASN A 5 -24.09 54.32 25.50
CA ASN A 5 -22.63 54.42 25.50
C ASN A 5 -22.08 53.04 25.15
N PRO A 6 -21.18 52.92 24.17
CA PRO A 6 -20.53 51.65 23.91
C PRO A 6 -19.69 51.29 25.13
N ASP A 7 -19.96 50.12 25.71
CA ASP A 7 -19.15 49.58 26.80
C ASP A 7 -17.69 49.50 26.30
N SER A 8 -16.83 50.30 26.91
CA SER A 8 -15.42 50.39 26.56
C SER A 8 -14.72 49.09 26.91
N PHE A 9 -14.22 48.38 25.89
CA PHE A 9 -13.52 47.11 26.01
C PHE A 9 -12.23 47.26 26.83
N SER A 10 -12.07 46.46 27.88
CA SER A 10 -10.89 46.52 28.75
C SER A 10 -9.70 45.82 28.10
N ILE A 11 -8.49 46.37 28.28
CA ILE A 11 -7.23 45.73 27.85
C ILE A 11 -7.10 44.32 28.46
N VAL A 12 -7.60 44.12 29.67
CA VAL A 12 -7.59 42.81 30.35
C VAL A 12 -8.47 41.81 29.61
N GLU A 13 -9.65 42.23 29.14
CA GLU A 13 -10.57 41.39 28.37
C GLU A 13 -9.96 40.99 27.02
N LEU A 14 -9.22 41.90 26.38
CA LEU A 14 -8.47 41.62 25.16
C LEU A 14 -7.39 40.55 25.38
N ILE A 15 -6.61 40.66 26.46
CA ILE A 15 -5.54 39.70 26.76
C ILE A 15 -6.13 38.31 27.05
N VAL A 16 -7.24 38.24 27.79
CA VAL A 16 -7.94 36.98 28.08
C VAL A 16 -8.53 36.37 26.81
N ALA A 17 -9.12 37.18 25.92
CA ALA A 17 -9.63 36.69 24.65
C ALA A 17 -8.51 36.12 23.76
N ILE A 18 -7.38 36.83 23.66
CA ILE A 18 -6.22 36.37 22.87
C ILE A 18 -5.64 35.08 23.46
N SER A 19 -5.50 34.98 24.79
CA SER A 19 -4.96 33.78 25.42
C SER A 19 -5.87 32.57 25.20
N MET A 20 -7.19 32.74 25.27
CA MET A 20 -8.15 31.68 24.97
C MET A 20 -8.04 31.22 23.51
N ILE A 21 -7.89 32.14 22.56
CA ILE A 21 -7.70 31.81 21.13
C ILE A 21 -6.39 31.01 20.93
N LEU A 22 -5.29 31.42 21.56
CA LEU A 22 -4.00 30.72 21.43
C LEU A 22 -4.06 29.30 22.00
N ILE A 23 -4.73 29.10 23.14
CA ILE A 23 -4.91 27.77 23.72
C ILE A 23 -5.73 26.87 22.80
N LEU A 24 -6.84 27.37 22.27
CA LEU A 24 -7.69 26.62 21.35
C LEU A 24 -6.95 26.29 20.05
N ALA A 25 -6.24 27.26 19.46
CA ALA A 25 -5.45 27.05 18.25
C ALA A 25 -4.36 25.99 18.47
N GLY A 26 -3.69 26.01 19.63
CA GLY A 26 -2.71 24.99 20.01
C GLY A 26 -3.30 23.59 20.09
N MET A 27 -4.48 23.43 20.70
CA MET A 27 -5.19 22.14 20.76
C MET A 27 -5.58 21.61 19.37
N PHE A 28 -6.11 22.48 18.50
CA PHE A 28 -6.46 22.08 17.13
C PHE A 28 -5.24 21.70 16.31
N PHE A 29 -4.13 22.43 16.45
CA PHE A 29 -2.90 22.14 15.72
C PHE A 29 -2.33 20.77 16.08
N LEU A 30 -2.30 20.42 17.37
CA LEU A 30 -1.85 19.09 17.82
C LEU A 30 -2.75 17.98 17.28
N ASN A 31 -4.07 18.14 17.36
CA ASN A 31 -5.02 17.15 16.85
C ASN A 31 -4.92 16.95 15.33
N TYR A 32 -4.63 18.02 14.59
CA TYR A 32 -4.48 17.94 13.13
C TYR A 32 -3.33 17.02 12.72
N GLN A 33 -2.17 17.14 13.38
CA GLN A 33 -1.01 16.31 13.07
C GLN A 33 -1.25 14.81 13.35
N PHE A 34 -1.99 14.48 14.42
CA PHE A 34 -2.35 13.09 14.69
C PHE A 34 -3.33 12.55 13.64
N GLN A 35 -4.33 13.33 13.25
CA GLN A 35 -5.33 12.91 12.25
C GLN A 35 -4.74 12.67 10.86
N GLU A 36 -3.71 13.43 10.48
CA GLU A 36 -3.03 13.27 9.20
C GLU A 36 -2.45 11.85 9.05
N LYS A 37 -1.78 11.33 10.08
CA LYS A 37 -1.19 9.97 10.05
C LYS A 37 -2.23 8.86 9.91
N PHE A 38 -3.36 8.96 10.62
CA PHE A 38 -4.44 7.96 10.51
C PHE A 38 -5.15 8.02 9.15
N ARG A 39 -5.28 9.22 8.59
CA ARG A 39 -5.78 9.40 7.23
C ARG A 39 -4.82 8.77 6.23
N ASP A 40 -3.52 9.05 6.35
CA ASP A 40 -2.48 8.47 5.49
C ASP A 40 -2.48 6.94 5.56
N LEU A 41 -2.66 6.35 6.75
CA LEU A 41 -2.80 4.90 6.92
C LEU A 41 -4.02 4.36 6.17
N THR A 42 -5.16 5.04 6.26
CA THR A 42 -6.39 4.65 5.58
C THR A 42 -6.24 4.77 4.05
N ASP A 43 -5.68 5.88 3.58
CA ASP A 43 -5.43 6.15 2.17
C ASP A 43 -4.42 5.14 1.59
N ALA A 44 -3.36 4.81 2.33
CA ALA A 44 -2.38 3.79 1.96
C ALA A 44 -3.04 2.42 1.72
N ASN A 45 -3.97 2.00 2.60
CA ASN A 45 -4.69 0.74 2.42
C ASN A 45 -5.63 0.77 1.22
N HIS A 46 -6.29 1.90 0.96
CA HIS A 46 -7.10 2.06 -0.25
C HIS A 46 -6.26 2.04 -1.53
N ILE A 47 -5.09 2.69 -1.53
CA ILE A 47 -4.14 2.64 -2.64
C ILE A 47 -3.72 1.20 -2.86
N LEU A 48 -3.30 0.49 -1.80
CA LEU A 48 -2.88 -0.89 -1.92
C LEU A 48 -4.01 -1.80 -2.47
N LEU A 49 -5.22 -1.69 -1.94
CA LEU A 49 -6.41 -2.38 -2.47
C LEU A 49 -6.64 -2.12 -3.96
N GLN A 50 -6.56 -0.85 -4.39
CA GLN A 50 -6.75 -0.47 -5.78
C GLN A 50 -5.66 -1.05 -6.69
N ARG A 51 -4.42 -1.10 -6.23
CA ARG A 51 -3.29 -1.64 -6.99
C ARG A 51 -3.32 -3.17 -7.09
N ILE A 52 -3.74 -3.87 -6.03
CA ILE A 52 -3.99 -5.32 -6.10
C ILE A 52 -5.08 -5.60 -7.14
N ARG A 53 -6.19 -4.85 -7.14
CA ARG A 53 -7.23 -4.98 -8.16
C ARG A 53 -6.74 -4.62 -9.55
N LYS A 54 -5.81 -3.66 -9.69
CA LYS A 54 -5.15 -3.35 -10.96
C LYS A 54 -4.37 -4.58 -11.46
N ALA A 55 -3.56 -5.22 -10.62
CA ALA A 55 -2.83 -6.45 -10.96
C ALA A 55 -3.79 -7.58 -11.39
N GLN A 56 -4.87 -7.80 -10.63
CA GLN A 56 -5.92 -8.75 -10.99
C GLN A 56 -6.57 -8.42 -12.34
N ASN A 57 -6.88 -7.15 -12.60
CA ASN A 57 -7.44 -6.71 -13.87
C ASN A 57 -6.45 -6.87 -15.04
N MET A 58 -5.14 -6.70 -14.80
CA MET A 58 -4.09 -6.93 -15.81
C MET A 58 -4.02 -8.40 -16.20
N ALA A 59 -4.08 -9.31 -15.21
CA ALA A 59 -4.20 -10.75 -15.46
C ALA A 59 -5.45 -11.09 -16.27
N MET A 60 -6.63 -10.59 -15.87
CA MET A 60 -7.89 -10.88 -16.57
C MET A 60 -7.97 -10.28 -17.99
N ALA A 61 -7.38 -9.09 -18.20
CA ALA A 61 -7.43 -8.40 -19.47
C ALA A 61 -6.45 -8.97 -20.50
N GLN A 62 -5.56 -9.89 -20.11
CA GLN A 62 -4.39 -10.28 -20.89
C GLN A 62 -3.64 -9.03 -21.37
N SER A 63 -3.52 -8.02 -20.49
CA SER A 63 -2.87 -6.79 -20.88
C SER A 63 -1.47 -7.13 -21.36
N LYS A 64 -1.05 -6.54 -22.47
CA LYS A 64 0.37 -6.55 -22.79
C LYS A 64 1.08 -5.75 -21.71
N LEU A 65 2.31 -6.14 -21.40
CA LEU A 65 3.18 -5.34 -20.55
C LEU A 65 3.15 -3.86 -21.00
N PRO A 66 3.16 -2.91 -20.06
CA PRO A 66 3.12 -1.50 -20.41
C PRO A 66 4.28 -1.17 -21.34
N THR A 67 3.94 -0.49 -22.42
CA THR A 67 4.85 -0.01 -23.47
C THR A 67 5.06 1.52 -23.51
N PRO A 68 4.36 2.38 -22.73
CA PRO A 68 4.66 3.80 -22.82
C PRO A 68 5.96 4.15 -22.09
N PRO A 69 6.76 5.07 -22.63
CA PRO A 69 8.02 5.51 -22.03
C PRO A 69 7.79 6.08 -20.61
N PRO A 70 8.77 5.94 -19.69
CA PRO A 70 10.17 5.60 -19.97
C PRO A 70 10.53 4.11 -19.92
N VAL A 71 9.61 3.22 -19.50
CA VAL A 71 9.93 1.82 -19.27
C VAL A 71 9.26 0.97 -20.35
N ASP A 72 10.05 0.49 -21.31
CA ASP A 72 9.59 -0.53 -22.25
C ASP A 72 9.79 -1.89 -21.58
N CYS A 73 8.70 -2.41 -21.02
CA CYS A 73 8.72 -3.73 -20.40
C CYS A 73 8.74 -4.87 -21.41
N ARG A 74 8.64 -4.57 -22.73
CA ARG A 74 8.74 -5.57 -23.79
C ARG A 74 10.17 -5.58 -24.30
N GLU A 75 10.82 -6.71 -24.14
CA GLU A 75 12.12 -6.95 -24.75
C GLU A 75 11.99 -7.20 -26.26
N SER A 76 10.83 -7.72 -26.69
CA SER A 76 10.56 -8.05 -28.08
C SER A 76 9.08 -7.85 -28.48
N PRO A 77 8.79 -7.40 -29.71
CA PRO A 77 7.41 -7.31 -30.21
C PRO A 77 6.68 -8.66 -30.22
N ASN A 78 7.44 -9.77 -30.24
CA ASN A 78 6.95 -11.15 -30.26
C ASN A 78 7.03 -11.85 -28.89
N GLU A 79 7.38 -11.12 -27.84
CA GLU A 79 7.42 -11.68 -26.49
C GLU A 79 6.01 -12.17 -26.08
N PRO A 80 5.91 -13.38 -25.51
CA PRO A 80 4.64 -13.92 -25.05
C PRO A 80 4.01 -12.98 -24.02
N THR A 81 2.67 -12.97 -23.96
CA THR A 81 1.98 -12.30 -22.86
C THR A 81 2.36 -13.00 -21.55
N PRO A 82 2.65 -12.25 -20.47
CA PRO A 82 2.88 -12.84 -19.15
C PRO A 82 1.77 -13.82 -18.77
N THR A 83 2.14 -14.96 -18.19
CA THR A 83 1.16 -15.96 -17.71
C THR A 83 0.47 -15.53 -16.43
N SER A 84 1.14 -14.72 -15.60
CA SER A 84 0.59 -14.21 -14.35
C SER A 84 1.03 -12.76 -14.07
N TYR A 85 0.20 -12.08 -13.28
CA TYR A 85 0.51 -10.76 -12.72
C TYR A 85 0.35 -10.85 -11.21
N GLY A 86 1.14 -10.08 -10.48
CA GLY A 86 1.11 -10.15 -9.02
C GLY A 86 1.45 -8.86 -8.32
N VAL A 87 1.47 -8.95 -7.00
CA VAL A 87 1.95 -7.91 -6.11
C VAL A 87 2.94 -8.53 -5.14
N TYR A 88 4.14 -7.97 -5.07
CA TYR A 88 5.21 -8.32 -4.15
C TYR A 88 5.25 -7.33 -2.98
N PHE A 89 5.43 -7.87 -1.78
CA PHE A 89 5.46 -7.15 -0.52
C PHE A 89 6.75 -7.49 0.23
N GLU A 90 7.33 -6.48 0.87
CA GLU A 90 8.49 -6.63 1.74
C GLU A 90 8.21 -6.00 3.11
N GLN A 91 8.59 -6.70 4.17
CA GLN A 91 8.35 -6.25 5.53
C GLN A 91 9.28 -5.09 5.89
N ASN A 92 8.73 -4.09 6.58
CA ASN A 92 9.36 -2.84 6.98
C ASN A 92 9.67 -1.85 5.87
N GLU A 93 9.23 -2.11 4.65
CA GLU A 93 9.35 -1.18 3.53
C GLU A 93 8.14 -0.24 3.43
N ASP A 94 8.34 0.91 2.81
CA ASP A 94 7.30 1.89 2.49
C ASP A 94 6.80 1.76 1.04
N PHE A 95 7.08 0.64 0.39
CA PHE A 95 6.64 0.38 -0.98
C PHE A 95 6.17 -1.06 -1.17
N PHE A 96 5.49 -1.28 -2.29
CA PHE A 96 5.20 -2.61 -2.82
C PHE A 96 5.28 -2.56 -4.35
N ASP A 97 5.51 -3.72 -4.95
CA ASP A 97 5.80 -3.82 -6.38
C ASP A 97 4.69 -4.60 -7.10
N ILE A 98 4.25 -4.09 -8.25
CA ILE A 98 3.46 -4.86 -9.20
C ILE A 98 4.44 -5.61 -10.10
N ILE A 99 4.24 -6.91 -10.22
CA ILE A 99 5.13 -7.81 -10.96
C ILE A 99 4.37 -8.55 -12.07
N ALA A 100 5.09 -9.02 -13.08
CA ALA A 100 4.58 -9.92 -14.11
C ALA A 100 5.58 -11.04 -14.40
N ASP A 101 5.07 -12.26 -14.45
CA ASP A 101 5.82 -13.47 -14.78
C ASP A 101 6.07 -13.49 -16.30
N LYS A 102 7.28 -13.13 -16.72
CA LYS A 102 7.63 -12.95 -18.14
C LYS A 102 8.15 -14.22 -18.80
N ASP A 103 8.91 -15.00 -18.03
CA ASP A 103 9.62 -16.18 -18.51
C ASP A 103 8.79 -17.46 -18.35
N ASN A 104 7.63 -17.37 -17.67
CA ASN A 104 6.78 -18.50 -17.33
C ASN A 104 7.52 -19.55 -16.49
N GLU A 105 8.50 -19.13 -15.68
CA GLU A 105 9.15 -20.00 -14.71
C GLU A 105 8.17 -20.41 -13.58
N GLY A 106 7.00 -19.76 -13.52
CA GLY A 106 5.95 -19.95 -12.52
C GLY A 106 5.20 -21.28 -12.44
N GLU A 107 5.72 -22.38 -12.98
CA GLU A 107 5.19 -23.72 -12.68
C GLU A 107 5.72 -24.23 -11.32
N ALA A 108 5.00 -23.81 -10.26
CA ALA A 108 4.91 -24.47 -8.95
C ALA A 108 6.22 -24.67 -8.15
N GLY A 109 6.49 -23.72 -7.25
CA GLY A 109 7.34 -23.96 -6.05
C GLY A 109 8.54 -23.04 -5.90
N TYR A 110 8.92 -22.32 -6.96
CA TYR A 110 10.04 -21.37 -6.96
C TYR A 110 9.74 -20.14 -7.83
N LEU A 111 8.61 -19.47 -7.57
CA LEU A 111 8.39 -18.13 -8.12
C LEU A 111 9.31 -17.13 -7.41
N VAL A 112 10.60 -17.16 -7.75
CA VAL A 112 11.54 -16.16 -7.26
C VAL A 112 11.51 -15.04 -8.30
N TYR A 113 10.69 -14.04 -8.05
CA TYR A 113 10.70 -12.83 -8.88
C TYR A 113 12.11 -12.25 -8.88
N ASN A 114 12.68 -12.06 -10.06
CA ASN A 114 14.04 -11.59 -10.20
C ASN A 114 14.11 -10.06 -10.02
N LEU A 115 13.95 -9.62 -8.78
CA LEU A 115 14.16 -8.23 -8.36
C LEU A 115 15.66 -7.98 -8.23
N SER A 116 16.35 -7.90 -9.37
CA SER A 116 17.82 -7.86 -9.45
C SER A 116 18.44 -6.63 -8.77
N ASP A 117 17.66 -5.56 -8.56
CA ASP A 117 18.00 -4.47 -7.64
C ASP A 117 16.79 -4.14 -6.74
N PRO A 118 16.89 -4.37 -5.41
CA PRO A 118 15.80 -4.03 -4.48
C PRO A 118 15.48 -2.54 -4.46
N ASN A 119 16.35 -1.67 -4.98
CA ASN A 119 16.12 -0.22 -5.06
C ASN A 119 15.58 0.26 -6.40
N ASN A 120 15.52 -0.62 -7.41
CA ASN A 120 15.14 -0.24 -8.76
C ASN A 120 14.14 -1.25 -9.32
N CYS A 121 12.86 -0.90 -9.26
CA CYS A 121 11.83 -1.62 -10.00
C CYS A 121 12.02 -1.38 -11.50
N SER A 122 12.52 -2.38 -12.20
CA SER A 122 12.71 -2.37 -13.63
C SER A 122 11.98 -3.54 -14.26
N CYS A 123 11.52 -3.38 -15.49
CA CYS A 123 11.02 -4.49 -16.28
C CYS A 123 11.94 -4.72 -17.49
N ALA A 124 13.24 -4.49 -17.32
CA ALA A 124 14.26 -4.72 -18.34
C ALA A 124 15.10 -5.95 -17.98
N GLY A 125 15.51 -6.73 -18.98
CA GLY A 125 16.16 -8.01 -18.74
C GLY A 125 15.19 -8.98 -18.09
N ASP A 126 15.77 -9.79 -17.20
CA ASP A 126 15.06 -10.75 -16.38
C ASP A 126 14.24 -10.10 -15.24
N ASP A 127 14.28 -8.77 -15.07
CA ASP A 127 13.51 -8.11 -14.01
C ASP A 127 12.02 -8.08 -14.35
N GLU A 128 11.23 -8.47 -13.37
CA GLU A 128 9.79 -8.72 -13.48
C GLU A 128 8.95 -7.61 -12.83
N CYS A 129 9.62 -6.57 -12.29
CA CYS A 129 8.95 -5.44 -11.67
C CYS A 129 8.38 -4.46 -12.70
N ILE A 130 7.06 -4.36 -12.76
CA ILE A 130 6.37 -3.44 -13.68
C ILE A 130 6.30 -2.02 -13.11
N GLU A 131 5.90 -1.92 -11.84
CA GLU A 131 5.61 -0.64 -11.20
C GLU A 131 5.84 -0.75 -9.70
N ARG A 132 6.69 0.13 -9.15
CA ARG A 132 6.82 0.33 -7.70
C ARG A 132 5.86 1.40 -7.23
N ILE A 133 5.13 1.10 -6.16
CA ILE A 133 4.19 2.02 -5.54
C ILE A 133 4.70 2.33 -4.14
N PHE A 134 5.11 3.58 -3.94
CA PHE A 134 5.46 4.11 -2.63
C PHE A 134 4.18 4.50 -1.87
N LEU A 135 4.10 4.04 -0.63
CA LEU A 135 3.17 4.48 0.38
C LEU A 135 3.57 5.88 0.89
N PRO A 136 2.68 6.62 1.57
CA PRO A 136 3.08 7.82 2.28
C PRO A 136 4.25 7.49 3.23
N THR A 137 5.25 8.37 3.33
CA THR A 137 6.47 8.15 4.15
C THR A 137 6.21 7.91 5.65
N SER A 138 5.00 8.22 6.10
CA SER A 138 4.51 7.97 7.46
C SER A 138 4.05 6.53 7.67
N ILE A 139 3.92 5.72 6.62
CA ILE A 139 3.34 4.38 6.61
C ILE A 139 4.36 3.37 6.08
N LYS A 140 4.38 2.18 6.68
CA LYS A 140 5.18 1.04 6.24
C LYS A 140 4.38 -0.26 6.27
N ILE A 141 4.84 -1.26 5.55
CA ILE A 141 4.38 -2.65 5.70
C ILE A 141 4.98 -3.18 7.00
N ASN A 142 4.14 -3.53 7.96
CA ASN A 142 4.56 -3.99 9.29
C ASN A 142 4.69 -5.51 9.35
N ASP A 143 3.72 -6.22 8.80
CA ASP A 143 3.64 -7.67 8.90
C ASP A 143 3.00 -8.27 7.66
N ILE A 144 3.48 -9.45 7.28
CA ILE A 144 2.99 -10.25 6.16
C ILE A 144 2.75 -11.64 6.72
N LYS A 145 1.52 -12.13 6.68
CA LYS A 145 1.16 -13.46 7.21
C LYS A 145 0.37 -14.25 6.17
N VAL A 146 0.76 -15.48 5.93
CA VAL A 146 -0.04 -16.45 5.15
C VAL A 146 -0.84 -17.34 6.09
N ASP A 147 -2.15 -17.45 5.86
CA ASP A 147 -3.12 -18.17 6.69
C ASP A 147 -2.96 -17.91 8.21
N SER A 148 -2.59 -18.93 8.98
CA SER A 148 -2.27 -18.85 10.41
C SER A 148 -0.78 -19.06 10.69
N GLY A 149 0.04 -18.85 9.67
CA GLY A 149 1.49 -19.01 9.71
C GLY A 149 2.21 -17.87 10.45
N PRO A 150 3.54 -17.96 10.54
CA PRO A 150 4.37 -16.90 11.12
C PRO A 150 4.38 -15.65 10.23
N SER A 151 4.92 -14.57 10.80
CA SER A 151 5.32 -13.38 10.06
C SER A 151 6.38 -13.74 9.02
N LEU A 152 6.25 -13.18 7.82
CA LEU A 152 7.15 -13.36 6.70
C LEU A 152 7.94 -12.08 6.45
N GLY A 153 9.20 -12.23 6.03
CA GLY A 153 10.02 -11.09 5.62
C GLY A 153 9.58 -10.50 4.28
N ALA A 154 9.01 -11.33 3.40
CA ALA A 154 8.44 -10.94 2.12
C ALA A 154 7.30 -11.91 1.75
N GLY A 155 6.49 -11.53 0.77
CA GLY A 155 5.48 -12.42 0.20
C GLY A 155 4.84 -11.82 -1.04
N TRP A 156 4.19 -12.66 -1.85
CA TRP A 156 3.52 -12.17 -3.04
C TRP A 156 2.20 -12.87 -3.32
N VAL A 157 1.37 -12.18 -4.10
CA VAL A 157 0.07 -12.67 -4.56
C VAL A 157 0.02 -12.60 -6.06
N ASN A 158 -0.23 -13.75 -6.69
CA ASN A 158 -0.28 -13.87 -8.14
C ASN A 158 -1.66 -14.25 -8.63
N PHE A 159 -2.05 -13.62 -9.71
CA PHE A 159 -3.31 -13.81 -10.41
C PHE A 159 -2.99 -14.50 -11.74
N PHE A 160 -3.48 -15.72 -11.89
CA PHE A 160 -3.24 -16.55 -13.06
C PHE A 160 -4.41 -16.48 -14.03
N LEU A 161 -4.07 -16.52 -15.32
CA LEU A 161 -5.03 -16.38 -16.40
C LEU A 161 -5.76 -17.69 -16.73
N ASP A 162 -5.04 -18.81 -16.72
CA ASP A 162 -5.45 -20.10 -17.27
C ASP A 162 -6.60 -20.75 -16.49
N ASP A 163 -6.62 -20.55 -15.17
CA ASP A 163 -7.63 -21.14 -14.28
C ASP A 163 -8.43 -20.11 -13.45
N LEU A 164 -8.20 -18.80 -13.66
CA LEU A 164 -8.73 -17.72 -12.83
C LEU A 164 -8.43 -17.95 -11.34
N SER A 165 -7.33 -18.64 -11.01
CA SER A 165 -6.89 -18.84 -9.64
C SER A 165 -6.09 -17.65 -9.15
N VAL A 166 -6.15 -17.46 -7.84
CA VAL A 166 -5.22 -16.60 -7.12
C VAL A 166 -4.35 -17.52 -6.30
N LYS A 167 -3.07 -17.53 -6.62
CA LYS A 167 -2.08 -18.27 -5.85
C LYS A 167 -1.32 -17.29 -4.99
N ILE A 168 -1.27 -17.63 -3.72
CA ILE A 168 -0.59 -16.86 -2.69
C ILE A 168 0.66 -17.66 -2.40
N TYR A 169 1.82 -17.04 -2.58
CA TYR A 169 3.09 -17.74 -2.57
C TYR A 169 4.06 -17.10 -1.59
N ASP A 170 4.61 -17.98 -0.76
CA ASP A 170 5.81 -17.82 0.06
C ASP A 170 6.49 -19.21 0.17
N GLY A 171 6.67 -19.87 -0.98
CA GLY A 171 7.13 -21.27 -1.04
C GLY A 171 6.05 -22.34 -0.83
N GLY A 172 4.76 -22.00 -0.87
CA GLY A 172 3.62 -22.92 -0.74
C GLY A 172 2.33 -22.38 -1.38
N ASP A 173 1.27 -23.18 -1.44
CA ASP A 173 -0.07 -22.79 -1.90
C ASP A 173 -0.97 -22.50 -0.69
N TYR A 174 -1.27 -21.21 -0.46
CA TYR A 174 -1.96 -20.74 0.75
C TYR A 174 -3.38 -20.26 0.47
N GLY A 175 -4.26 -20.40 1.46
CA GLY A 175 -5.67 -20.00 1.34
C GLY A 175 -5.85 -18.49 1.43
N ASN A 176 -5.03 -17.80 2.22
CA ASN A 176 -5.12 -16.37 2.48
C ASN A 176 -3.74 -15.76 2.78
N ILE A 177 -3.61 -14.47 2.50
CA ILE A 177 -2.51 -13.62 2.98
C ILE A 177 -3.11 -12.39 3.66
N LYS A 178 -2.42 -11.93 4.69
CA LYS A 178 -2.72 -10.70 5.43
C LYS A 178 -1.51 -9.81 5.35
N ILE A 179 -1.72 -8.58 4.90
CA ILE A 179 -0.72 -7.52 4.86
C ILE A 179 -1.14 -6.49 5.88
N GLU A 180 -0.38 -6.36 6.96
CA GLU A 180 -0.58 -5.35 7.98
C GLU A 180 0.30 -4.15 7.64
N THR A 181 -0.31 -2.97 7.54
CA THR A 181 0.39 -1.69 7.40
C THR A 181 0.33 -0.94 8.72
N CYS A 182 1.35 -0.15 9.02
CA CYS A 182 1.46 0.59 10.27
C CYS A 182 2.00 1.99 10.06
N ILE A 183 1.63 2.91 10.95
CA ILE A 183 2.26 4.22 11.08
C ILE A 183 3.71 4.03 11.56
N ALA A 184 4.68 4.33 10.70
CA ALA A 184 6.10 4.03 10.89
C ALA A 184 6.71 4.64 12.16
N SER A 185 6.20 5.80 12.62
CA SER A 185 6.68 6.49 13.82
C SER A 185 6.07 5.99 15.13
N GLU A 186 5.08 5.11 15.08
CA GLU A 186 4.28 4.69 16.25
C GLU A 186 4.52 3.22 16.60
N ASN A 187 3.93 2.76 17.71
CA ASN A 187 4.00 1.37 18.11
C ASN A 187 3.05 0.50 17.26
N CYS A 188 3.64 -0.32 16.38
CA CYS A 188 2.93 -1.27 15.52
C CYS A 188 2.45 -2.56 16.23
N MET A 189 2.38 -2.55 17.55
CA MET A 189 1.64 -3.56 18.33
C MET A 189 0.27 -3.06 18.77
N LEU A 190 0.00 -1.76 18.61
CA LEU A 190 -1.26 -1.15 18.99
C LEU A 190 -2.24 -1.20 17.81
N PRO A 191 -3.45 -1.76 17.98
CA PRO A 191 -4.40 -1.95 16.89
C PRO A 191 -4.82 -0.65 16.22
N GLU A 192 -4.89 0.46 16.96
CA GLU A 192 -5.23 1.77 16.40
C GLU A 192 -4.24 2.27 15.34
N ASN A 193 -2.98 1.81 15.39
CA ASN A 193 -1.92 2.23 14.48
C ASN A 193 -1.74 1.30 13.28
N ILE A 194 -2.58 0.28 13.16
CA ILE A 194 -2.46 -0.79 12.17
C ILE A 194 -3.74 -0.84 11.33
N LYS A 195 -3.58 -1.17 10.05
CA LYS A 195 -4.67 -1.60 9.19
C LYS A 195 -4.25 -2.83 8.42
N THR A 196 -5.20 -3.75 8.22
CA THR A 196 -4.92 -5.04 7.60
C THR A 196 -5.65 -5.17 6.28
N ILE A 197 -4.93 -5.58 5.24
CA ILE A 197 -5.54 -6.06 3.99
C ILE A 197 -5.48 -7.58 3.99
N LYS A 198 -6.63 -8.20 3.80
CA LYS A 198 -6.73 -9.65 3.61
C LYS A 198 -7.03 -9.96 2.15
N ILE A 199 -6.23 -10.85 1.56
CA ILE A 199 -6.46 -11.40 0.22
C ILE A 199 -6.65 -12.91 0.37
N ASN A 200 -7.65 -13.49 -0.29
CA ASN A 200 -7.83 -14.94 -0.33
C ASN A 200 -7.45 -15.51 -1.71
N ASN A 201 -7.35 -16.84 -1.78
CA ASN A 201 -7.08 -17.59 -3.00
C ASN A 201 -8.20 -17.55 -4.06
N LYS A 202 -9.26 -16.77 -3.81
CA LYS A 202 -10.32 -16.46 -4.79
C LYS A 202 -10.23 -15.02 -5.31
N GLY A 203 -9.17 -14.29 -4.95
CA GLY A 203 -8.97 -12.89 -5.35
C GLY A 203 -9.89 -11.89 -4.65
N MET A 204 -10.55 -12.29 -3.56
CA MET A 204 -11.28 -11.36 -2.73
C MET A 204 -10.28 -10.57 -1.89
N VAL A 205 -10.37 -9.24 -1.97
CA VAL A 205 -9.51 -8.31 -1.23
C VAL A 205 -10.37 -7.43 -0.33
N GLU A 206 -10.08 -7.43 0.96
CA GLU A 206 -10.83 -6.71 1.99
C GLU A 206 -9.89 -5.93 2.91
N ILE A 207 -10.29 -4.72 3.29
CA ILE A 207 -9.63 -3.95 4.34
C ILE A 207 -10.34 -4.27 5.66
N GLN A 208 -9.56 -4.60 6.69
CA GLN A 208 -10.01 -4.86 8.05
C GLN A 208 -9.44 -3.77 8.97
N ASP A 209 -10.30 -3.30 9.87
CA ASP A 209 -9.94 -2.38 10.96
C ASP A 209 -9.35 -3.14 12.16
#